data_AF-A0A0F9BQX5-F1
#
_entry.id   AF-A0A0F9BQX5-F1
#
_cell.length_a   1.000
_cell.length_b   1.000
_cell.length_c   1.000
_cell.angle_alpha   90.00
_cell.angle_beta   90.00
_cell.angle_gamma   90.00
#
_symmetry.space_group_name_H-M   'P 1'
#
loop_
_entity.id
_entity.type
_entity.pdbx_description
1 polymer ?
#
loop_
_entity_poly.entity_id
_entity_poly.type
_entity_poly.pdbx_seq_one_letter_code
_entity_poly.pdbx_strand_id
1 'polypeptide(L)'
;ITLWNGIIVDGHNRYEICTKENIKFKTINKKFKDKNEVIIWMIDNQLGRRNIPDYARVELNLRKEHIISKGKGFRSDLTLNKVKLDTNKQIAKESNVGHDTVSKVKFIRDNANEKIKKELRSGNRKLSINKVYMDLKRKSQREEAIIFLKEEKQDMTEEEYAEEYMGIASAEMKRFFNDDWITKVCTEEKNPMRRGRRYLGVDIGRMYDPSAFEDVCKVGETIYHLDSQTTQKTFTNETQDRIIQLNRAVNYERVGIDAGSGSLGVGVFDNLMIVPELTRKLVAMNNRAIALDKYGKKKQTLKGIDYYNNLKAMMYNRKILLLKDDDVIASLRSIRLTFPKTDDITSKVKIIGRDKHIVEGLMRAADLANQKGLNLRILSI
;
A
#
# COMPACT_ATOMS: atom_id res chain seq x y z
N ILE A 1 -15.60 -63.51 9.16
CA ILE A 1 -15.12 -62.56 8.13
C ILE A 1 -16.27 -62.25 7.19
N THR A 2 -16.52 -60.98 6.90
CA THR A 2 -17.66 -60.58 6.06
C THR A 2 -17.22 -60.45 4.62
N LEU A 3 -17.91 -61.13 3.70
CA LEU A 3 -17.63 -61.14 2.28
C LEU A 3 -18.76 -60.47 1.48
N TRP A 4 -18.40 -59.86 0.35
CA TRP A 4 -19.31 -59.47 -0.73
C TRP A 4 -18.69 -59.87 -2.07
N ASN A 5 -19.37 -60.73 -2.83
CA ASN A 5 -18.90 -61.24 -4.12
C ASN A 5 -17.44 -61.75 -4.11
N GLY A 6 -17.03 -62.43 -3.02
CA GLY A 6 -15.67 -62.93 -2.83
C GLY A 6 -14.65 -61.92 -2.28
N ILE A 7 -15.02 -60.64 -2.13
CA ILE A 7 -14.18 -59.58 -1.58
C ILE A 7 -14.40 -59.46 -0.07
N ILE A 8 -13.33 -59.34 0.72
CA ILE A 8 -13.41 -59.09 2.16
C ILE A 8 -13.85 -57.64 2.41
N VAL A 9 -15.02 -57.47 3.03
CA VAL A 9 -15.59 -56.16 3.39
C VAL A 9 -15.26 -55.78 4.83
N ASP A 10 -15.22 -56.76 5.74
CA ASP A 10 -14.82 -56.55 7.13
C ASP A 10 -14.06 -57.76 7.70
N GLY A 11 -13.10 -57.47 8.58
CA GLY A 11 -12.27 -58.47 9.23
C GLY A 11 -10.99 -58.81 8.48
N HIS A 12 -10.41 -57.90 7.70
CA HIS A 12 -9.11 -58.11 7.04
C HIS A 12 -7.99 -58.47 8.05
N ASN A 13 -7.94 -57.82 9.22
CA ASN A 13 -6.96 -58.14 10.26
C ASN A 13 -7.20 -59.55 10.83
N ARG A 14 -8.47 -59.94 10.99
CA ARG A 14 -8.83 -61.29 11.45
C ARG A 14 -8.46 -62.33 10.39
N TYR A 15 -8.69 -62.03 9.11
CA TYR A 15 -8.25 -62.87 8.00
C TYR A 15 -6.75 -63.08 8.00
N GLU A 16 -5.98 -61.99 8.09
CA GLU A 16 -4.52 -62.03 8.06
C GLU A 16 -3.95 -62.84 9.25
N ILE A 17 -4.44 -62.59 10.47
CA ILE A 17 -4.02 -63.34 11.67
C ILE A 17 -4.42 -64.81 11.56
N CYS A 18 -5.69 -65.11 11.23
CA CYS A 18 -6.13 -66.50 11.09
C CYS A 18 -5.38 -67.24 9.97
N THR A 19 -4.94 -66.54 8.93
CA THR A 19 -4.16 -67.15 7.83
C THR A 19 -2.72 -67.42 8.27
N LYS A 20 -2.07 -66.47 8.94
CA LYS A 20 -0.70 -66.64 9.47
C LYS A 20 -0.61 -67.72 10.55
N GLU A 21 -1.58 -67.74 11.46
CA GLU A 21 -1.65 -68.67 12.60
C GLU A 21 -2.38 -69.99 12.25
N ASN A 22 -2.77 -70.17 10.98
CA ASN A 22 -3.53 -71.34 10.49
C ASN A 22 -4.79 -71.69 11.29
N ILE A 23 -5.52 -70.66 11.74
CA ILE A 23 -6.75 -70.78 12.52
C ILE A 23 -7.94 -70.83 11.56
N LYS A 24 -8.76 -71.88 11.66
CA LYS A 24 -10.02 -71.98 10.89
C LYS A 24 -10.95 -70.81 11.23
N PHE A 25 -11.47 -70.15 10.21
CA PHE A 25 -12.40 -69.02 10.36
C PHE A 25 -13.70 -69.25 9.59
N LYS A 26 -14.79 -68.62 10.07
CA LYS A 26 -16.10 -68.65 9.39
C LYS A 26 -16.28 -67.38 8.55
N THR A 27 -16.85 -67.54 7.36
CA THR A 27 -17.23 -66.44 6.47
C THR A 27 -18.74 -66.22 6.48
N ILE A 28 -19.15 -64.97 6.36
CA ILE A 28 -20.56 -64.56 6.25
C ILE A 28 -20.67 -63.73 4.97
N ASN A 29 -21.49 -64.17 4.02
CA ASN A 29 -21.70 -63.44 2.77
C ASN A 29 -22.87 -62.47 2.94
N LYS A 30 -22.65 -61.19 2.64
CA LYS A 30 -23.66 -60.13 2.76
C LYS A 30 -23.97 -59.56 1.38
N LYS A 31 -25.26 -59.45 1.05
CA LYS A 31 -25.72 -58.91 -0.22
C LYS A 31 -25.78 -57.39 -0.15
N PHE A 32 -25.14 -56.73 -1.11
CA PHE A 32 -25.19 -55.29 -1.35
C PHE A 32 -25.50 -55.06 -2.84
N LYS A 33 -26.23 -53.99 -3.16
CA LYS A 33 -26.62 -53.62 -4.53
C LYS A 33 -25.42 -53.17 -5.34
N ASP A 34 -24.57 -52.33 -4.77
CA ASP A 34 -23.41 -51.76 -5.46
C ASP A 34 -22.23 -51.52 -4.50
N LYS A 35 -21.10 -51.09 -5.07
CA LYS A 35 -19.89 -50.77 -4.31
C LYS A 35 -20.11 -49.59 -3.35
N ASN A 36 -21.02 -48.66 -3.64
CA ASN A 36 -21.30 -47.52 -2.79
C ASN A 36 -21.98 -47.95 -1.48
N GLU A 37 -22.95 -48.85 -1.56
CA GLU A 37 -23.64 -49.43 -0.42
C GLU A 37 -22.67 -50.23 0.47
N VAL A 38 -21.72 -50.95 -0.13
CA VAL A 38 -20.63 -51.60 0.60
C VAL A 38 -19.81 -50.59 1.40
N ILE A 39 -19.41 -49.47 0.77
CA ILE A 39 -18.60 -48.43 1.44
C ILE A 39 -19.40 -47.73 2.55
N ILE A 40 -20.68 -47.42 2.33
CA ILE A 40 -21.55 -46.84 3.36
C ILE A 40 -21.66 -47.79 4.55
N TRP A 41 -21.88 -49.09 4.29
CA TRP A 41 -21.92 -50.09 5.36
C TRP A 41 -20.60 -50.20 6.12
N MET A 42 -19.46 -50.13 5.41
CA MET A 42 -18.14 -50.09 6.06
C MET A 42 -17.99 -48.86 6.96
N ILE A 43 -18.43 -47.69 6.51
CA ILE A 43 -18.39 -46.46 7.30
C ILE A 43 -19.26 -46.59 8.54
N ASP A 44 -20.49 -47.10 8.42
CA ASP A 44 -21.40 -47.29 9.57
C ASP A 44 -20.82 -48.26 10.60
N ASN A 45 -20.20 -49.35 10.13
CA ASN A 45 -19.52 -50.30 11.01
C ASN A 45 -18.31 -49.67 11.73
N GLN A 46 -17.57 -48.77 11.05
CA GLN A 46 -16.51 -48.01 11.70
C GLN A 46 -17.11 -47.10 12.76
N LEU A 47 -18.10 -46.27 12.43
CA LEU A 47 -18.76 -45.32 13.34
C LEU A 47 -19.33 -45.98 14.61
N GLY A 48 -19.71 -47.26 14.56
CA GLY A 48 -20.17 -48.04 15.71
C GLY A 48 -19.09 -48.38 16.77
N ARG A 49 -17.82 -48.07 16.53
CA ARG A 49 -16.75 -48.29 17.51
C ARG A 49 -16.83 -47.30 18.68
N ARG A 50 -16.75 -47.82 19.92
CA ARG A 50 -16.93 -47.03 21.16
C ARG A 50 -15.95 -45.88 21.36
N ASN A 51 -14.73 -45.95 20.81
CA ASN A 51 -13.66 -44.97 21.06
C ASN A 51 -13.10 -44.38 19.75
N ILE A 52 -13.99 -43.83 18.92
CA ILE A 52 -13.57 -43.10 17.72
C ILE A 52 -13.35 -41.62 18.05
N PRO A 53 -12.18 -41.06 17.68
CA PRO A 53 -11.91 -39.63 17.78
C PRO A 53 -12.89 -38.80 16.94
N ASP A 54 -13.31 -37.65 17.45
CA ASP A 54 -14.28 -36.79 16.78
C ASP A 54 -13.87 -36.38 15.36
N TYR A 55 -12.58 -36.17 15.12
CA TYR A 55 -12.04 -35.87 13.78
C TYR A 55 -12.34 -37.00 12.78
N ALA A 56 -12.05 -38.25 13.17
CA ALA A 56 -12.29 -39.42 12.32
C ALA A 56 -13.80 -39.65 12.10
N ARG A 57 -14.62 -39.40 13.12
CA ARG A 57 -16.08 -39.53 13.03
C ARG A 57 -16.68 -38.57 12.00
N VAL A 58 -16.27 -37.30 12.06
CA VAL A 58 -16.72 -36.28 11.09
C VAL A 58 -16.20 -36.57 9.69
N GLU A 59 -14.94 -37.00 9.54
CA GLU A 59 -14.36 -37.35 8.23
C GLU A 59 -15.10 -38.53 7.56
N LEU A 60 -15.47 -39.55 8.34
CA LEU A 60 -16.25 -40.69 7.89
C LEU A 60 -17.65 -40.28 7.43
N ASN A 61 -18.36 -39.44 8.21
CA ASN A 61 -19.68 -38.93 7.83
C ASN A 61 -19.63 -38.00 6.62
N LEU A 62 -18.57 -37.19 6.46
CA LEU A 62 -18.34 -36.40 5.23
C LEU A 62 -18.18 -37.29 4.00
N ARG A 63 -17.43 -38.39 4.12
CA ARG A 63 -17.25 -39.34 3.03
C ARG A 63 -18.55 -40.07 2.70
N LYS A 64 -19.33 -40.44 3.71
CA LYS A 64 -20.65 -41.07 3.55
C LYS A 64 -21.60 -40.16 2.79
N GLU A 65 -21.67 -38.89 3.16
CA GLU A 65 -22.50 -37.89 2.48
C GLU A 65 -22.11 -37.73 1.00
N HIS A 66 -20.80 -37.61 0.70
CA HIS A 66 -20.30 -37.48 -0.67
C HIS A 66 -20.65 -38.67 -1.57
N ILE A 67 -20.72 -39.88 -1.01
CA ILE A 67 -21.11 -41.08 -1.76
C ILE A 67 -22.62 -41.10 -2.00
N ILE A 68 -23.42 -40.69 -1.02
CA ILE A 68 -24.88 -40.59 -1.14
C ILE A 68 -25.27 -39.51 -2.15
N SER A 69 -24.57 -38.37 -2.15
CA SER A 69 -24.83 -37.29 -3.10
C SER A 69 -24.44 -37.67 -4.53
N LYS A 70 -23.31 -38.37 -4.73
CA LYS A 70 -22.93 -38.91 -6.05
C LYS A 70 -23.82 -40.05 -6.56
N GLY A 71 -24.37 -40.87 -5.66
CA GLY A 71 -25.28 -41.97 -6.01
C GLY A 71 -26.69 -41.50 -6.41
N LYS A 72 -27.08 -40.29 -5.98
CA LYS A 72 -28.25 -39.58 -6.50
C LYS A 72 -27.83 -38.81 -7.74
N GLY A 73 -27.80 -39.47 -8.90
CA GLY A 73 -27.53 -38.79 -10.18
C GLY A 73 -28.35 -37.50 -10.31
N PHE A 74 -27.79 -36.50 -10.98
CA PHE A 74 -28.41 -35.22 -11.32
C PHE A 74 -29.84 -35.44 -11.87
N ARG A 75 -30.83 -35.50 -10.99
CA ARG A 75 -32.25 -35.41 -11.34
C ARG A 75 -32.58 -33.93 -11.21
N SER A 76 -32.45 -33.23 -12.31
CA SER A 76 -32.80 -31.82 -12.51
C SER A 76 -34.31 -31.61 -12.63
N ASP A 77 -35.13 -32.50 -12.09
CA ASP A 77 -36.59 -32.33 -12.02
C ASP A 77 -37.04 -32.55 -10.59
N LEU A 78 -37.87 -31.63 -10.11
CA LEU A 78 -38.38 -31.42 -8.73
C LEU A 78 -37.64 -30.35 -7.91
N THR A 79 -37.53 -29.15 -8.46
CA THR A 79 -37.71 -27.93 -7.65
C THR A 79 -39.13 -27.89 -7.11
N LEU A 80 -39.30 -27.98 -5.79
CA LEU A 80 -40.30 -27.27 -4.97
C LEU A 80 -40.10 -27.61 -3.48
N ASN A 81 -39.72 -26.58 -2.69
CA ASN A 81 -39.80 -26.53 -1.22
C ASN A 81 -39.15 -27.66 -0.40
N LYS A 82 -37.82 -27.76 -0.43
CA LYS A 82 -37.07 -28.20 0.76
C LYS A 82 -36.28 -27.02 1.28
N VAL A 83 -36.59 -26.61 2.51
CA VAL A 83 -35.67 -25.89 3.40
C VAL A 83 -34.27 -26.41 3.09
N LYS A 84 -33.32 -25.54 2.71
CA LYS A 84 -31.90 -25.86 2.60
C LYS A 84 -31.46 -26.41 3.96
N LEU A 85 -31.61 -27.72 4.16
CA LEU A 85 -31.11 -28.42 5.33
C LEU A 85 -29.60 -28.26 5.24
N ASP A 86 -29.04 -27.51 6.18
CA ASP A 86 -27.60 -27.33 6.27
C ASP A 86 -26.95 -28.72 6.45
N THR A 87 -26.30 -29.20 5.38
CA THR A 87 -25.61 -30.50 5.35
C THR A 87 -24.64 -30.63 6.52
N ASN A 88 -24.03 -29.53 6.99
CA ASN A 88 -23.14 -29.55 8.16
C ASN A 88 -23.90 -29.84 9.46
N LYS A 89 -25.14 -29.35 9.58
CA LYS A 89 -25.99 -29.61 10.75
C LYS A 89 -26.39 -31.08 10.84
N GLN A 90 -26.64 -31.72 9.70
CA GLN A 90 -26.90 -33.16 9.65
C GLN A 90 -25.65 -33.96 10.03
N ILE A 91 -24.50 -33.63 9.45
CA ILE A 91 -23.22 -34.29 9.75
C ILE A 91 -22.83 -34.11 11.22
N ALA A 92 -23.06 -32.93 11.80
CA ALA A 92 -22.80 -32.65 13.21
C ALA A 92 -23.63 -33.56 14.12
N LYS A 93 -24.93 -33.70 13.82
CA LYS A 93 -25.85 -34.58 14.54
C LYS A 93 -25.43 -36.05 14.42
N GLU A 94 -25.14 -36.52 13.21
CA GLU A 94 -24.68 -37.90 12.96
C GLU A 94 -23.31 -38.20 13.57
N SER A 95 -22.48 -37.17 13.75
CA SER A 95 -21.16 -37.27 14.39
C SER A 95 -21.21 -37.00 15.90
N ASN A 96 -22.36 -36.64 16.48
CA ASN A 96 -22.45 -36.23 17.88
C ASN A 96 -21.40 -35.18 18.27
N VAL A 97 -21.19 -34.17 17.42
CA VAL A 97 -20.28 -33.04 17.67
C VAL A 97 -21.02 -31.72 17.51
N GLY A 98 -20.47 -30.65 18.07
CA GLY A 98 -20.96 -29.29 17.82
C GLY A 98 -20.88 -28.93 16.32
N HIS A 99 -21.81 -28.09 15.86
CA HIS A 99 -21.89 -27.63 14.46
C HIS A 99 -20.55 -27.06 13.94
N ASP A 100 -19.91 -26.20 14.74
CA ASP A 100 -18.61 -25.60 14.41
C ASP A 100 -17.49 -26.62 14.16
N THR A 101 -17.55 -27.79 14.81
CA THR A 101 -16.53 -28.83 14.68
C THR A 101 -16.50 -29.37 13.26
N VAL A 102 -17.65 -29.48 12.58
CA VAL A 102 -17.71 -29.97 11.20
C VAL A 102 -16.98 -29.03 10.26
N SER A 103 -17.20 -27.73 10.39
CA SER A 103 -16.51 -26.70 9.61
C SER A 103 -15.00 -26.70 9.85
N LYS A 104 -14.57 -26.85 11.11
CA LYS A 104 -13.15 -26.94 11.47
C LYS A 104 -12.48 -28.18 10.87
N VAL A 105 -13.14 -29.34 10.93
CA VAL A 105 -12.62 -30.59 10.36
C VAL A 105 -12.51 -30.50 8.83
N LYS A 106 -13.51 -29.93 8.14
CA LYS A 106 -13.42 -29.67 6.68
C LYS A 106 -12.19 -28.84 6.34
N PHE A 107 -11.98 -27.74 7.05
CA PHE A 107 -10.83 -26.87 6.85
C PHE A 107 -9.49 -27.60 7.07
N ILE A 108 -9.37 -28.38 8.16
CA ILE A 108 -8.17 -29.18 8.45
C ILE A 108 -7.94 -30.24 7.37
N ARG A 109 -8.99 -30.92 6.91
CA ARG A 109 -8.88 -31.95 5.87
C ARG A 109 -8.26 -31.39 4.58
N ASP A 110 -8.64 -30.18 4.22
CA ASP A 110 -8.23 -29.55 2.96
C ASP A 110 -6.88 -28.84 3.07
N ASN A 111 -6.50 -28.33 4.25
CA ASN A 111 -5.31 -27.48 4.44
C ASN A 111 -4.18 -28.08 5.30
N ALA A 112 -4.43 -29.14 6.07
CA ALA A 112 -3.40 -29.75 6.90
C ALA A 112 -2.50 -30.73 6.14
N ASN A 113 -1.30 -30.97 6.64
CA ASN A 113 -0.43 -32.03 6.15
C ASN A 113 -0.94 -33.43 6.59
N GLU A 114 -0.52 -34.49 5.88
CA GLU A 114 -0.98 -35.86 6.19
C GLU A 114 -0.53 -36.38 7.56
N LYS A 115 0.57 -35.86 8.11
CA LYS A 115 1.05 -36.24 9.46
C LYS A 115 0.04 -35.80 10.53
N ILE A 116 -0.41 -34.55 10.49
CA ILE A 116 -1.39 -33.98 11.43
C ILE A 116 -2.73 -34.70 11.29
N LYS A 117 -3.18 -34.98 10.06
CA LYS A 117 -4.43 -35.74 9.84
C LYS A 117 -4.35 -37.14 10.45
N LYS A 118 -3.22 -37.85 10.30
CA LYS A 118 -3.01 -39.17 10.91
C LYS A 118 -3.05 -39.11 12.45
N GLU A 119 -2.43 -38.09 13.06
CA GLU A 119 -2.42 -37.91 14.51
C GLU A 119 -3.81 -37.56 15.08
N LEU A 120 -4.62 -36.79 14.33
CA LEU A 120 -6.01 -36.51 14.69
C LEU A 120 -6.92 -37.74 14.52
N ARG A 121 -6.68 -38.55 13.47
CA ARG A 121 -7.39 -39.83 13.25
C ARG A 121 -7.09 -40.86 14.33
N SER A 122 -5.87 -40.88 14.88
CA SER A 122 -5.47 -41.82 15.94
C SER A 122 -5.94 -41.40 17.35
N GLY A 123 -6.46 -40.19 17.51
CA GLY A 123 -6.97 -39.69 18.79
C GLY A 123 -5.88 -39.30 19.77
N ASN A 124 -4.73 -38.82 19.27
CA ASN A 124 -3.65 -38.35 20.13
C ASN A 124 -4.13 -37.21 21.04
N ARG A 125 -4.18 -37.45 22.36
CA ARG A 125 -4.67 -36.50 23.37
C ARG A 125 -3.92 -35.16 23.40
N LYS A 126 -2.71 -35.10 22.81
CA LYS A 126 -1.91 -33.86 22.75
C LYS A 126 -2.38 -32.90 21.65
N LEU A 127 -3.23 -33.35 20.72
CA LEU A 127 -3.71 -32.57 19.57
C LEU A 127 -5.22 -32.41 19.60
N SER A 128 -5.68 -31.17 19.68
CA SER A 128 -7.09 -30.81 19.61
C SER A 128 -7.43 -30.26 18.22
N ILE A 129 -8.61 -30.62 17.70
CA ILE A 129 -9.17 -30.10 16.45
C ILE A 129 -9.17 -28.57 16.48
N ASN A 130 -9.55 -27.96 17.62
CA ASN A 130 -9.61 -26.51 17.73
C ASN A 130 -8.22 -25.87 17.65
N LYS A 131 -7.22 -26.47 18.30
CA LYS A 131 -5.84 -25.96 18.27
C LYS A 131 -5.26 -26.00 16.85
N VAL A 132 -5.37 -27.15 16.18
CA VAL A 132 -4.88 -27.34 14.81
C VAL A 132 -5.60 -26.39 13.84
N TYR A 133 -6.92 -26.24 13.99
CA TYR A 133 -7.69 -25.30 13.20
C TYR A 133 -7.20 -23.86 13.37
N MET A 134 -7.02 -23.40 14.61
CA MET A 134 -6.54 -22.05 14.91
C MET A 134 -5.13 -21.81 14.35
N ASP A 135 -4.24 -22.79 14.48
CA ASP A 135 -2.86 -22.69 13.97
C ASP A 135 -2.84 -22.59 12.43
N LEU A 136 -3.62 -23.43 11.73
CA LEU A 136 -3.74 -23.38 10.27
C LEU A 136 -4.41 -22.09 9.80
N LYS A 137 -5.45 -21.63 10.51
CA LYS A 137 -6.17 -20.41 10.14
C LYS A 137 -5.31 -19.18 10.33
N ARG A 138 -4.56 -19.09 11.44
CA ARG A 138 -3.55 -18.04 11.66
C ARG A 138 -2.47 -18.05 10.59
N LYS A 139 -2.02 -19.23 10.18
CA LYS A 139 -1.01 -19.36 9.13
C LYS A 139 -1.53 -18.86 7.77
N SER A 140 -2.73 -19.27 7.35
CA SER A 140 -3.36 -18.80 6.10
C SER A 140 -3.62 -17.30 6.12
N GLN A 141 -4.17 -16.76 7.22
CA GLN A 141 -4.37 -15.31 7.36
C GLN A 141 -3.06 -14.53 7.33
N ARG A 142 -1.98 -15.07 7.93
CA ARG A 142 -0.66 -14.46 7.88
C ARG A 142 -0.06 -14.50 6.47
N GLU A 143 -0.24 -15.60 5.74
CA GLU A 143 0.22 -15.73 4.35
C GLU A 143 -0.55 -14.78 3.42
N GLU A 144 -1.89 -14.71 3.55
CA GLU A 144 -2.76 -13.77 2.84
C GLU A 144 -2.39 -12.32 3.15
N ALA A 145 -2.19 -11.98 4.43
CA ALA A 145 -1.74 -10.64 4.83
C ALA A 145 -0.34 -10.33 4.27
N ILE A 146 0.59 -11.29 4.24
CA ILE A 146 1.92 -11.08 3.65
C ILE A 146 1.83 -10.89 2.13
N ILE A 147 0.95 -11.62 1.44
CA ILE A 147 0.73 -11.46 -0.01
C ILE A 147 0.12 -10.10 -0.29
N PHE A 148 -0.95 -9.74 0.42
CA PHE A 148 -1.61 -8.45 0.35
C PHE A 148 -0.62 -7.30 0.62
N LEU A 149 0.18 -7.39 1.69
CA LEU A 149 1.22 -6.41 1.99
C LEU A 149 2.30 -6.35 0.90
N LYS A 150 2.61 -7.45 0.21
CA LYS A 150 3.56 -7.45 -0.91
C LYS A 150 2.99 -6.83 -2.18
N GLU A 151 1.72 -7.09 -2.47
CA GLU A 151 0.98 -6.50 -3.59
C GLU A 151 0.81 -5.00 -3.36
N GLU A 152 0.36 -4.60 -2.17
CA GLU A 152 0.28 -3.21 -1.77
C GLU A 152 1.64 -2.51 -1.76
N LYS A 153 2.72 -3.18 -1.34
CA LYS A 153 4.08 -2.61 -1.46
C LYS A 153 4.54 -2.43 -2.93
N GLN A 154 3.96 -3.16 -3.89
CA GLN A 154 4.26 -2.95 -5.31
C GLN A 154 3.50 -1.74 -5.89
N ASP A 155 2.29 -1.50 -5.41
CA ASP A 155 1.41 -0.43 -5.91
C ASP A 155 1.56 0.88 -5.13
N MET A 156 2.05 0.83 -3.89
CA MET A 156 2.32 1.98 -3.03
C MET A 156 3.80 2.33 -2.96
N THR A 157 4.08 3.61 -2.75
CA THR A 157 5.44 4.07 -2.44
C THR A 157 5.91 3.47 -1.11
N GLU A 158 7.22 3.27 -0.96
CA GLU A 158 7.80 2.66 0.25
C GLU A 158 7.47 3.46 1.53
N GLU A 159 7.07 4.73 1.38
CA GLU A 159 6.63 5.65 2.42
C GLU A 159 5.15 5.47 2.84
N GLU A 160 4.22 5.25 1.91
CA GLU A 160 2.80 5.00 2.19
C GLU A 160 2.61 3.69 2.97
N TYR A 161 3.34 2.64 2.55
CA TYR A 161 3.37 1.36 3.24
C TYR A 161 3.91 1.46 4.68
N ALA A 162 4.85 2.38 4.93
CA ALA A 162 5.43 2.59 6.26
C ALA A 162 4.51 3.35 7.22
N GLU A 163 3.73 4.32 6.72
CA GLU A 163 2.74 5.07 7.53
C GLU A 163 1.53 4.18 7.89
N GLU A 164 1.02 3.37 6.96
CA GLU A 164 -0.20 2.60 7.15
C GLU A 164 0.00 1.31 7.97
N TYR A 165 1.09 0.58 7.74
CA TYR A 165 1.24 -0.78 8.29
C TYR A 165 2.34 -0.95 9.34
N MET A 166 3.41 -0.15 9.28
CA MET A 166 4.56 -0.34 10.18
C MET A 166 4.41 0.41 11.51
N GLY A 167 3.38 1.25 11.67
CA GLY A 167 3.11 1.97 12.91
C GLY A 167 4.33 2.73 13.43
N ILE A 168 5.20 3.17 12.50
CA ILE A 168 6.42 3.88 12.85
C ILE A 168 5.98 5.23 13.41
N ALA A 169 5.99 5.31 14.74
CA ALA A 169 5.87 6.55 15.46
C ALA A 169 6.81 7.58 14.79
N SER A 170 6.26 8.76 14.57
CA SER A 170 6.82 10.01 14.03
C SER A 170 8.17 10.48 14.64
N ALA A 171 8.93 9.65 15.33
CA ALA A 171 10.09 10.00 16.13
C ALA A 171 11.38 10.21 15.32
N GLU A 172 11.53 9.60 14.13
CA GLU A 172 12.73 9.77 13.28
C GLU A 172 12.51 10.67 12.05
N MET A 173 11.37 11.36 11.96
CA MET A 173 11.12 12.36 10.92
C MET A 173 11.13 13.76 11.53
N LYS A 174 12.28 14.44 11.47
CA LYS A 174 12.34 15.85 11.86
C LYS A 174 11.60 16.68 10.82
N ARG A 175 10.50 17.32 11.22
CA ARG A 175 9.85 18.36 10.42
C ARG A 175 10.88 19.43 10.08
N PHE A 176 10.91 19.85 8.81
CA PHE A 176 11.87 20.84 8.35
C PHE A 176 11.50 22.25 8.81
N PHE A 177 10.22 22.61 8.71
CA PHE A 177 9.64 23.84 9.25
C PHE A 177 8.92 23.54 10.57
N ASN A 178 9.22 24.30 11.62
CA ASN A 178 8.59 24.16 12.94
C ASN A 178 7.35 25.07 13.03
N ASP A 179 6.29 24.57 13.65
CA ASP A 179 5.01 25.26 13.88
C ASP A 179 5.19 26.67 14.49
N ASP A 180 6.13 26.84 15.43
CA ASP A 180 6.41 28.16 16.04
C ASP A 180 6.77 29.22 14.99
N TRP A 181 7.50 28.82 13.96
CA TRP A 181 7.93 29.73 12.90
C TRP A 181 6.86 29.91 11.85
N ILE A 182 6.13 28.85 11.50
CA ILE A 182 4.98 28.93 10.61
C ILE A 182 3.98 29.95 11.16
N THR A 183 3.61 29.86 12.44
CA THR A 183 2.69 30.83 13.09
C THR A 183 3.23 32.26 13.09
N LYS A 184 4.55 32.46 13.16
CA LYS A 184 5.18 33.79 13.17
C LYS A 184 5.28 34.44 11.79
N VAL A 185 5.33 33.66 10.71
CA VAL A 185 5.52 34.19 9.35
C VAL A 185 4.26 34.11 8.50
N CYS A 186 3.39 33.10 8.69
CA CYS A 186 2.10 32.96 8.01
C CYS A 186 1.08 33.94 8.61
N THR A 187 1.19 35.20 8.21
CA THR A 187 0.46 36.33 8.80
C THR A 187 -0.19 37.23 7.75
N GLU A 188 0.18 37.07 6.47
CA GLU A 188 -0.33 37.91 5.39
C GLU A 188 -1.68 37.40 4.89
N GLU A 189 -2.54 38.33 4.49
CA GLU A 189 -3.75 38.03 3.72
C GLU A 189 -3.49 38.26 2.23
N LYS A 190 -4.29 37.62 1.37
CA LYS A 190 -4.17 37.80 -0.08
C LYS A 190 -4.32 39.27 -0.43
N ASN A 191 -3.27 39.84 -1.02
CA ASN A 191 -3.22 41.26 -1.38
C ASN A 191 -2.67 41.45 -2.79
N PRO A 192 -3.49 41.26 -3.83
CA PRO A 192 -3.05 41.35 -5.22
C PRO A 192 -2.58 42.77 -5.59
N MET A 193 -3.07 43.81 -4.89
CA MET A 193 -2.77 45.22 -5.17
C MET A 193 -1.46 45.71 -4.54
N ARG A 194 -0.75 44.88 -3.76
CA ARG A 194 0.51 45.30 -3.13
C ARG A 194 1.53 45.69 -4.20
N ARG A 195 2.01 46.93 -4.11
CA ARG A 195 3.02 47.49 -5.01
C ARG A 195 4.43 47.03 -4.62
N GLY A 196 5.24 46.69 -5.61
CA GLY A 196 6.63 46.28 -5.46
C GLY A 196 7.07 45.40 -6.63
N ARG A 197 8.28 44.85 -6.56
CA ARG A 197 8.78 43.93 -7.59
C ARG A 197 8.13 42.56 -7.40
N ARG A 198 7.48 42.04 -8.45
CA ARG A 198 6.72 40.80 -8.41
C ARG A 198 7.51 39.65 -8.99
N TYR A 199 7.45 38.48 -8.36
CA TYR A 199 8.14 37.27 -8.80
C TYR A 199 7.18 36.10 -8.71
N LEU A 200 7.20 35.24 -9.73
CA LEU A 200 6.40 34.02 -9.77
C LEU A 200 7.31 32.81 -9.63
N GLY A 201 6.98 31.91 -8.71
CA GLY A 201 7.58 30.58 -8.64
C GLY A 201 6.56 29.53 -9.03
N VAL A 202 6.96 28.59 -9.88
CA VAL A 202 6.07 27.55 -10.40
C VAL A 202 6.65 26.18 -10.12
N ASP A 203 5.84 25.34 -9.49
CA ASP A 203 6.04 23.89 -9.46
C ASP A 203 5.12 23.25 -10.50
N ILE A 204 5.70 22.44 -11.40
CA ILE A 204 4.95 21.89 -12.55
C ILE A 204 4.60 20.44 -12.27
N GLY A 205 3.30 20.19 -12.09
CA GLY A 205 2.70 18.87 -12.04
C GLY A 205 2.25 18.37 -13.43
N ARG A 206 1.77 17.13 -13.48
CA ARG A 206 1.18 16.53 -14.69
C ARG A 206 0.15 15.47 -14.32
N MET A 207 -0.98 15.46 -15.04
CA MET A 207 -2.07 14.50 -14.91
C MET A 207 -2.68 14.46 -13.50
N TYR A 208 -2.13 13.65 -12.60
CA TYR A 208 -2.63 13.49 -11.23
C TYR A 208 -1.87 14.35 -10.22
N ASP A 209 -0.71 14.86 -10.61
CA ASP A 209 0.14 15.70 -9.78
C ASP A 209 -0.22 17.17 -10.00
N PRO A 210 -0.51 17.95 -8.94
CA PRO A 210 -0.92 19.34 -9.08
C PRO A 210 0.24 20.25 -9.47
N SER A 211 -0.05 21.31 -10.23
CA SER A 211 0.88 22.43 -10.40
C SER A 211 0.61 23.48 -9.32
N ALA A 212 1.64 24.18 -8.86
CA ALA A 212 1.53 25.29 -7.90
C ALA A 212 2.13 26.58 -8.47
N PHE A 213 1.46 27.70 -8.21
CA PHE A 213 1.81 29.03 -8.69
C PHE A 213 1.86 30.00 -7.50
N GLU A 214 3.06 30.46 -7.16
CA GLU A 214 3.31 31.23 -5.94
C GLU A 214 3.80 32.64 -6.30
N ASP A 215 2.98 33.64 -6.01
CA ASP A 215 3.25 35.05 -6.29
C ASP A 215 3.80 35.75 -5.05
N VAL A 216 5.03 36.26 -5.17
CA VAL A 216 5.66 37.03 -4.10
C VAL A 216 6.01 38.45 -4.56
N CYS A 217 5.92 39.39 -3.65
CA CYS A 217 6.28 40.78 -3.86
C CYS A 217 7.42 41.20 -2.95
N LYS A 218 8.48 41.77 -3.53
CA LYS A 218 9.58 42.36 -2.78
C LYS A 218 9.38 43.87 -2.63
N VAL A 219 9.33 44.32 -1.38
CA VAL A 219 9.28 45.74 -0.98
C VAL A 219 10.46 46.01 -0.06
N GLY A 220 11.43 46.79 -0.54
CA GLY A 220 12.72 46.95 0.13
C GLY A 220 13.43 45.59 0.29
N GLU A 221 13.74 45.24 1.53
CA GLU A 221 14.39 43.97 1.91
C GLU A 221 13.40 42.87 2.32
N THR A 222 12.10 43.17 2.39
CA THR A 222 11.06 42.22 2.81
C THR A 222 10.31 41.65 1.61
N ILE A 223 10.03 40.35 1.66
CA ILE A 223 9.26 39.61 0.67
C ILE A 223 7.91 39.26 1.28
N TYR A 224 6.83 39.49 0.53
CA TYR A 224 5.46 39.21 0.94
C TYR A 224 4.88 38.18 -0.02
N HIS A 225 4.38 37.06 0.50
CA HIS A 225 3.61 36.10 -0.27
C HIS A 225 2.20 36.66 -0.47
N LEU A 226 1.77 36.83 -1.73
CA LEU A 226 0.53 37.53 -2.06
C LEU A 226 -0.58 36.62 -2.56
N ASP A 227 -0.23 35.57 -3.29
CA ASP A 227 -1.19 34.59 -3.77
C ASP A 227 -0.52 33.22 -3.96
N SER A 228 -1.28 32.17 -3.62
CA SER A 228 -0.96 30.78 -3.85
C SER A 228 -2.14 30.14 -4.58
N GLN A 229 -1.84 29.47 -5.69
CA GLN A 229 -2.83 28.79 -6.50
C GLN A 229 -2.33 27.40 -6.89
N THR A 230 -3.19 26.40 -6.75
CA THR A 230 -2.93 25.03 -7.17
C THR A 230 -3.95 24.56 -8.20
N THR A 231 -3.58 23.54 -8.97
CA THR A 231 -4.45 22.92 -9.97
C THR A 231 -4.55 21.41 -9.72
N GLN A 232 -5.73 20.80 -9.83
CA GLN A 232 -5.90 19.38 -9.42
C GLN A 232 -5.49 18.35 -10.48
N LYS A 233 -5.73 18.66 -11.76
CA LYS A 233 -5.32 17.83 -12.89
C LYS A 233 -4.93 18.75 -14.01
N THR A 234 -3.68 18.70 -14.43
CA THR A 234 -3.16 19.73 -15.34
C THR A 234 -2.34 19.09 -16.44
N PHE A 235 -2.69 19.43 -17.67
CA PHE A 235 -1.81 19.20 -18.79
C PHE A 235 -0.73 20.27 -18.83
N THR A 236 0.42 19.96 -19.42
CA THR A 236 1.55 20.88 -19.44
C THR A 236 1.27 22.16 -20.23
N ASN A 237 0.39 22.11 -21.24
CA ASN A 237 -0.10 23.28 -21.97
C ASN A 237 -1.00 24.17 -21.12
N GLU A 238 -1.85 23.60 -20.26
CA GLU A 238 -2.69 24.40 -19.34
C GLU A 238 -1.83 25.13 -18.30
N THR A 239 -0.77 24.48 -17.80
CA THR A 239 0.23 25.12 -16.93
C THR A 239 0.93 26.27 -17.66
N GLN A 240 1.33 26.07 -18.92
CA GLN A 240 1.90 27.11 -19.77
C GLN A 240 0.95 28.30 -19.93
N ASP A 241 -0.30 28.06 -20.33
CA ASP A 241 -1.31 29.10 -20.52
C ASP A 241 -1.57 29.87 -19.23
N ARG A 242 -1.57 29.17 -18.09
CA ARG A 242 -1.73 29.82 -16.78
C ARG A 242 -0.59 30.77 -16.46
N ILE A 243 0.66 30.38 -16.72
CA ILE A 243 1.84 31.25 -16.50
C ILE A 243 1.73 32.51 -17.36
N ILE A 244 1.33 32.37 -18.63
CA ILE A 244 1.13 33.49 -19.55
C ILE A 244 0.05 34.43 -19.02
N GLN A 245 -1.11 33.90 -18.61
CA GLN A 245 -2.21 34.68 -18.04
C GLN A 245 -1.78 35.46 -16.80
N LEU A 246 -1.11 34.79 -15.86
CA LEU A 246 -0.62 35.42 -14.63
C LEU A 246 0.40 36.52 -14.94
N ASN A 247 1.34 36.30 -15.87
CA ASN A 247 2.30 37.32 -16.26
C ASN A 247 1.64 38.51 -16.96
N ARG A 248 0.61 38.31 -17.79
CA ARG A 248 -0.14 39.43 -18.39
C ARG A 248 -0.88 40.25 -17.33
N ALA A 249 -1.42 39.60 -16.30
CA ALA A 249 -2.15 40.26 -15.23
C ALA A 249 -1.24 41.03 -14.26
N VAL A 250 -0.11 40.43 -13.86
CA VAL A 250 0.75 40.95 -12.79
C VAL A 250 2.03 41.62 -13.31
N ASN A 251 2.49 41.24 -14.51
CA ASN A 251 3.75 41.67 -15.10
C ASN A 251 4.96 41.39 -14.19
N TYR A 252 5.26 40.11 -13.96
CA TYR A 252 6.38 39.69 -13.10
C TYR A 252 7.74 40.19 -13.60
N GLU A 253 8.66 40.44 -12.68
CA GLU A 253 10.07 40.72 -12.98
C GLU A 253 10.78 39.46 -13.47
N ARG A 254 10.55 38.34 -12.77
CA ARG A 254 11.07 37.02 -13.13
C ARG A 254 10.07 35.92 -12.79
N VAL A 255 10.14 34.84 -13.56
CA VAL A 255 9.32 33.63 -13.39
C VAL A 255 10.25 32.42 -13.27
N GLY A 256 10.22 31.74 -12.14
CA GLY A 256 11.07 30.60 -11.81
C GLY A 256 10.35 29.28 -12.02
N ILE A 257 10.95 28.37 -12.78
CA ILE A 257 10.36 27.08 -13.14
C ILE A 257 11.36 25.96 -12.86
N ASP A 258 10.90 24.81 -12.34
CA ASP A 258 11.74 23.60 -12.28
C ASP A 258 11.97 23.00 -13.67
N ALA A 259 13.02 23.44 -14.34
CA ALA A 259 13.44 22.95 -15.65
C ALA A 259 14.80 22.24 -15.56
N GLY A 260 14.96 21.32 -14.61
CA GLY A 260 16.14 20.45 -14.55
C GLY A 260 16.19 19.46 -15.72
N SER A 261 17.39 19.12 -16.21
CA SER A 261 17.53 18.14 -17.31
C SER A 261 16.81 16.82 -17.01
N GLY A 262 15.87 16.43 -17.88
CA GLY A 262 15.04 15.23 -17.72
C GLY A 262 13.80 15.42 -16.81
N SER A 263 13.49 16.65 -16.40
CA SER A 263 12.25 16.99 -15.69
C SER A 263 11.12 17.36 -16.66
N LEU A 264 9.88 17.25 -16.18
CA LEU A 264 8.68 17.65 -16.92
C LEU A 264 8.69 19.14 -17.29
N GLY A 265 9.29 19.99 -16.45
CA GLY A 265 9.28 21.43 -16.67
C GLY A 265 10.19 21.93 -17.80
N VAL A 266 11.06 21.08 -18.36
CA VAL A 266 11.88 21.46 -19.54
C VAL A 266 10.99 21.79 -20.74
N GLY A 267 9.99 20.95 -21.04
CA GLY A 267 9.10 21.19 -22.18
C GLY A 267 8.24 22.45 -22.02
N VAL A 268 7.76 22.70 -20.79
CA VAL A 268 7.01 23.94 -20.49
C VAL A 268 7.92 25.16 -20.59
N PHE A 269 9.15 25.05 -20.07
CA PHE A 269 10.13 26.13 -20.16
C PHE A 269 10.47 26.48 -21.61
N ASP A 270 10.75 25.47 -22.46
CA ASP A 270 11.07 25.68 -23.87
C ASP A 270 9.92 26.34 -24.64
N ASN A 271 8.68 25.92 -24.36
CA ASN A 271 7.49 26.55 -24.97
C ASN A 271 7.26 27.98 -24.46
N LEU A 272 7.63 28.30 -23.23
CA LEU A 272 7.53 29.67 -22.72
C LEU A 272 8.68 30.56 -23.22
N MET A 273 9.82 29.99 -23.59
CA MET A 273 10.96 30.73 -24.16
C MET A 273 10.65 31.36 -25.51
N ILE A 274 9.66 30.85 -26.25
CA ILE A 274 9.19 31.47 -27.50
C ILE A 274 8.14 32.57 -27.28
N VAL A 275 7.65 32.77 -26.05
CA VAL A 275 6.64 33.79 -25.72
C VAL A 275 7.34 35.12 -25.42
N PRO A 276 7.24 36.15 -26.27
CA PRO A 276 8.11 37.35 -26.20
C PRO A 276 8.06 38.12 -24.87
N GLU A 277 6.88 38.15 -24.23
CA GLU A 277 6.65 38.83 -22.94
C GLU A 277 7.22 38.08 -21.72
N LEU A 278 7.65 36.82 -21.91
CA LEU A 278 8.19 35.96 -20.85
C LEU A 278 9.65 35.57 -21.07
N THR A 279 10.12 35.45 -22.32
CA THR A 279 11.48 34.97 -22.66
C THR A 279 12.58 35.58 -21.78
N ARG A 280 12.55 36.90 -21.55
CA ARG A 280 13.58 37.62 -20.77
C ARG A 280 13.40 37.53 -19.25
N LYS A 281 12.27 37.00 -18.79
CA LYS A 281 11.88 36.90 -17.38
C LYS A 281 12.03 35.48 -16.83
N LEU A 282 12.01 34.47 -17.70
CA LEU A 282 12.07 33.07 -17.32
C LEU A 282 13.44 32.70 -16.74
N VAL A 283 13.41 31.94 -15.65
CA VAL A 283 14.61 31.41 -14.98
C VAL A 283 14.41 29.92 -14.74
N ALA A 284 15.26 29.10 -15.36
CA ALA A 284 15.31 27.66 -15.11
C ALA A 284 15.98 27.38 -13.76
N MET A 285 15.22 26.85 -12.80
CA MET A 285 15.66 26.60 -11.42
C MET A 285 15.80 25.10 -11.16
N ASN A 286 16.97 24.56 -11.51
CA ASN A 286 17.23 23.13 -11.40
C ASN A 286 17.57 22.72 -9.95
N ASN A 287 16.79 21.79 -9.40
CA ASN A 287 17.01 21.20 -8.08
C ASN A 287 18.24 20.27 -8.00
N ARG A 288 18.72 19.75 -9.14
CA ARG A 288 19.91 18.90 -9.27
C ARG A 288 21.02 19.66 -10.01
N ALA A 289 21.84 20.42 -9.29
CA ALA A 289 23.02 21.01 -9.91
C ALA A 289 24.20 20.03 -9.89
N ILE A 290 25.02 20.05 -10.94
CA ILE A 290 26.30 19.35 -10.98
C ILE A 290 27.38 20.42 -10.84
N ALA A 291 28.04 20.49 -9.68
CA ALA A 291 29.27 21.25 -9.55
C ALA A 291 30.45 20.35 -9.95
N LEU A 292 31.44 20.91 -10.64
CA LEU A 292 32.73 20.24 -10.78
C LEU A 292 33.55 20.54 -9.52
N ASP A 293 34.10 19.51 -8.88
CA ASP A 293 35.09 19.74 -7.81
C ASP A 293 36.42 20.24 -8.42
N LYS A 294 37.34 20.70 -7.56
CA LYS A 294 38.67 21.20 -7.97
C LYS A 294 39.54 20.15 -8.69
N TYR A 295 39.10 18.89 -8.73
CA TYR A 295 39.77 17.75 -9.35
C TYR A 295 38.99 17.21 -10.57
N GLY A 296 37.97 17.93 -11.05
CA GLY A 296 37.18 17.55 -12.22
C GLY A 296 36.16 16.42 -11.99
N LYS A 297 35.96 15.95 -10.74
CA LYS A 297 34.86 15.03 -10.44
C LYS A 297 33.54 15.80 -10.35
N LYS A 298 32.53 15.30 -11.05
CA LYS A 298 31.14 15.80 -10.98
C LYS A 298 30.60 15.56 -9.57
N LYS A 299 30.61 16.58 -8.72
CA LYS A 299 29.94 16.59 -7.42
C LYS A 299 28.56 17.21 -7.60
N GLN A 300 27.53 16.38 -7.64
CA GLN A 300 26.15 16.85 -7.66
C GLN A 300 25.85 17.65 -6.37
N THR A 301 25.71 18.97 -6.50
CA THR A 301 25.32 19.89 -5.43
C THR A 301 23.80 19.90 -5.32
N LEU A 302 23.30 19.76 -4.10
CA LEU A 302 21.88 19.69 -3.78
C LEU A 302 21.26 21.10 -3.75
N LYS A 303 21.25 21.80 -4.89
CA LYS A 303 20.59 23.12 -5.00
C LYS A 303 19.14 23.09 -4.50
N GLY A 304 18.45 21.95 -4.65
CA GLY A 304 17.14 21.74 -4.05
C GLY A 304 17.13 22.01 -2.54
N ILE A 305 18.03 21.40 -1.77
CA ILE A 305 18.11 21.63 -0.32
C ILE A 305 18.48 23.08 0.00
N ASP A 306 19.33 23.71 -0.83
CA ASP A 306 19.69 25.10 -0.66
C ASP A 306 18.48 26.04 -0.77
N TYR A 307 17.54 25.79 -1.69
CA TYR A 307 16.30 26.57 -1.78
C TYR A 307 15.45 26.46 -0.52
N TYR A 308 15.28 25.25 0.02
CA TYR A 308 14.55 25.04 1.28
C TYR A 308 15.26 25.72 2.46
N ASN A 309 16.60 25.63 2.54
CA ASN A 309 17.39 26.30 3.57
C ASN A 309 17.30 27.83 3.46
N ASN A 310 17.34 28.37 2.25
CA ASN A 310 17.20 29.80 1.99
C ASN A 310 15.83 30.30 2.45
N LEU A 311 14.76 29.60 2.07
CA LEU A 311 13.40 29.92 2.52
C LEU A 311 13.30 29.90 4.04
N LYS A 312 13.79 28.82 4.68
CA LYS A 312 13.83 28.69 6.13
C LYS A 312 14.60 29.82 6.80
N ALA A 313 15.77 30.19 6.26
CA ALA A 313 16.57 31.31 6.78
C ALA A 313 15.84 32.66 6.63
N MET A 314 15.12 32.88 5.53
CA MET A 314 14.30 34.07 5.35
C MET A 314 13.15 34.13 6.35
N MET A 315 12.50 32.99 6.64
CA MET A 315 11.44 32.90 7.66
C MET A 315 11.98 33.22 9.06
N TYR A 316 13.11 32.64 9.45
CA TYR A 316 13.74 32.91 10.75
C TYR A 316 14.06 34.40 10.95
N ASN A 317 14.60 35.03 9.91
CA ASN A 317 15.00 36.43 9.96
C ASN A 317 13.84 37.40 9.66
N ARG A 318 12.59 36.91 9.52
CA ARG A 318 11.42 37.69 9.11
C ARG A 318 11.64 38.53 7.85
N LYS A 319 12.47 38.02 6.93
CA LYS A 319 12.67 38.62 5.60
C LYS A 319 11.59 38.22 4.62
N ILE A 320 10.82 37.17 4.95
CA ILE A 320 9.64 36.76 4.20
C ILE A 320 8.45 36.63 5.15
N LEU A 321 7.31 37.17 4.74
CA LEU A 321 6.02 36.97 5.37
C LEU A 321 5.13 36.20 4.41
N LEU A 322 4.53 35.12 4.91
CA LEU A 322 3.78 34.15 4.13
C LEU A 322 2.27 34.34 4.31
N LEU A 323 1.49 33.87 3.34
CA LEU A 323 0.05 33.83 3.46
C LEU A 323 -0.39 32.99 4.66
N LYS A 324 -1.38 33.51 5.38
CA LYS A 324 -2.15 32.77 6.37
C LYS A 324 -3.26 31.99 5.67
N ASP A 325 -2.82 31.00 4.90
CA ASP A 325 -3.66 30.13 4.09
C ASP A 325 -3.46 28.68 4.54
N ASP A 326 -4.55 27.91 4.63
CA ASP A 326 -4.52 26.56 5.19
C ASP A 326 -3.69 25.60 4.33
N ASP A 327 -3.72 25.75 2.99
CA ASP A 327 -2.97 24.89 2.07
C ASP A 327 -1.47 25.22 2.14
N VAL A 328 -1.11 26.51 2.21
CA VAL A 328 0.29 26.94 2.41
C VAL A 328 0.85 26.42 3.74
N ILE A 329 0.06 26.52 4.82
CA ILE A 329 0.45 26.03 6.15
C ILE A 329 0.57 24.50 6.14
N ALA A 330 -0.36 23.79 5.53
CA ALA A 330 -0.33 22.33 5.41
C ALA A 330 0.89 21.85 4.61
N SER A 331 1.18 22.51 3.49
CA SER A 331 2.35 22.22 2.65
C SER A 331 3.65 22.38 3.45
N LEU A 332 3.85 23.50 4.14
CA LEU A 332 5.02 23.74 5.01
C LEU A 332 5.15 22.68 6.12
N ARG A 333 4.04 22.32 6.77
CA ARG A 333 4.03 21.29 7.83
C ARG A 333 4.36 19.89 7.31
N SER A 334 4.10 19.63 6.02
CA SER A 334 4.32 18.32 5.41
C SER A 334 5.80 18.03 5.14
N ILE A 335 6.66 19.05 5.07
CA ILE A 335 8.06 18.91 4.69
C ILE A 335 8.89 18.27 5.82
N ARG A 336 9.57 17.17 5.51
CA ARG A 336 10.40 16.38 6.43
C ARG A 336 11.78 16.12 5.81
N LEU A 337 12.78 15.99 6.68
CA LEU A 337 14.13 15.53 6.30
C LEU A 337 14.31 14.07 6.65
N THR A 338 14.83 13.29 5.70
CA THR A 338 15.28 11.92 5.95
C THR A 338 16.79 11.82 5.83
N PHE A 339 17.40 11.14 6.80
CA PHE A 339 18.80 10.78 6.80
C PHE A 339 18.93 9.33 6.34
N PRO A 340 19.87 9.01 5.43
CA PRO A 340 20.07 7.64 5.01
C PRO A 340 20.61 6.78 6.15
N LYS A 341 20.21 5.50 6.17
CA LYS A 341 20.54 4.51 7.21
C LYS A 341 21.94 3.91 7.08
N THR A 342 22.70 4.26 6.04
CA THR A 342 24.02 3.68 5.75
C THR A 342 25.13 4.69 6.01
N ASP A 343 26.21 4.27 6.68
CA ASP A 343 27.47 5.03 6.87
C ASP A 343 28.22 5.34 5.56
N ASP A 344 27.60 5.04 4.42
CA ASP A 344 28.11 5.41 3.12
C ASP A 344 27.96 6.92 2.95
N ILE A 345 29.09 7.62 3.00
CA ILE A 345 29.27 9.08 2.85
C ILE A 345 28.59 9.62 1.56
N THR A 346 28.23 8.73 0.63
CA THR A 346 27.53 9.04 -0.61
C THR A 346 26.01 9.06 -0.53
N SER A 347 25.43 8.52 0.55
CA SER A 347 24.00 8.51 0.78
C SER A 347 23.56 9.88 1.34
N LYS A 348 22.74 10.60 0.56
CA LYS A 348 22.44 12.03 0.77
C LYS A 348 21.14 12.23 1.54
N VAL A 349 21.10 13.30 2.34
CA VAL A 349 19.86 13.83 2.95
C VAL A 349 18.81 14.07 1.87
N LYS A 350 17.57 13.62 2.11
CA LYS A 350 16.44 13.84 1.20
C LYS A 350 15.34 14.66 1.88
N ILE A 351 14.65 15.46 1.08
CA ILE A 351 13.43 16.16 1.49
C ILE A 351 12.25 15.37 0.96
N ILE A 352 11.31 15.06 1.85
CA ILE A 352 10.04 14.39 1.53
C ILE A 352 8.88 15.24 2.05
N GLY A 353 7.73 15.16 1.39
CA GLY A 353 6.52 15.86 1.80
C GLY A 353 5.35 15.44 0.93
N ARG A 354 4.17 15.27 1.54
CA ARG A 354 2.95 14.81 0.86
C ARG A 354 2.39 15.87 -0.10
N ASP A 355 2.54 17.14 0.25
CA ASP A 355 2.06 18.27 -0.54
C ASP A 355 3.17 19.32 -0.62
N LYS A 356 4.20 19.02 -1.41
CA LYS A 356 5.40 19.86 -1.50
C LYS A 356 5.32 20.92 -2.60
N HIS A 357 4.33 20.84 -3.48
CA HIS A 357 4.23 21.66 -4.70
C HIS A 357 4.20 23.15 -4.37
N ILE A 358 3.38 23.54 -3.39
CA ILE A 358 3.29 24.93 -2.91
C ILE A 358 4.66 25.39 -2.38
N VAL A 359 5.29 24.64 -1.48
CA VAL A 359 6.62 25.01 -0.94
C VAL A 359 7.69 25.05 -2.03
N GLU A 360 7.65 24.14 -2.99
CA GLU A 360 8.59 24.11 -4.11
C GLU A 360 8.39 25.31 -5.06
N GLY A 361 7.15 25.73 -5.32
CA GLY A 361 6.86 26.99 -6.00
C GLY A 361 7.37 28.20 -5.19
N LEU A 362 7.08 28.22 -3.90
CA LEU A 362 7.36 29.34 -3.01
C LEU A 362 8.86 29.56 -2.83
N MET A 363 9.63 28.49 -2.63
CA MET A 363 11.09 28.59 -2.50
C MET A 363 11.73 29.17 -3.77
N ARG A 364 11.18 28.87 -4.95
CA ARG A 364 11.64 29.40 -6.24
C ARG A 364 11.33 30.89 -6.35
N ALA A 365 10.09 31.28 -6.03
CA ALA A 365 9.67 32.69 -6.02
C ALA A 365 10.53 33.52 -5.04
N ALA A 366 10.72 33.01 -3.83
CA ALA A 366 11.48 33.66 -2.77
C ALA A 366 12.97 33.78 -3.11
N ASP A 367 13.58 32.76 -3.70
CA ASP A 367 14.98 32.82 -4.13
C ASP A 367 15.17 33.86 -5.25
N LEU A 368 14.28 33.90 -6.25
CA LEU A 368 14.30 34.93 -7.29
C LEU A 368 14.21 36.35 -6.72
N ALA A 369 13.33 36.56 -5.74
CA ALA A 369 13.19 37.84 -5.07
C ALA A 369 14.43 38.18 -4.22
N ASN A 370 15.08 37.18 -3.63
CA ASN A 370 16.24 37.39 -2.76
C ASN A 370 17.55 37.64 -3.54
N GLN A 371 17.63 37.25 -4.82
CA GLN A 371 18.79 37.52 -5.66
C GLN A 371 19.11 39.02 -5.73
N LYS A 372 20.37 39.38 -5.49
CA LYS A 372 20.85 40.75 -5.68
C LYS A 372 20.84 41.07 -7.18
N GLY A 373 20.13 42.12 -7.57
CA GLY A 373 20.24 42.64 -8.92
C GLY A 373 21.67 43.06 -9.21
N LEU A 374 22.23 42.63 -10.34
CA LEU A 374 23.44 43.23 -10.90
C LEU A 374 23.11 44.67 -11.26
N ASN A 375 23.40 45.62 -10.37
CA ASN A 375 23.41 47.05 -10.68
C ASN A 375 24.62 47.34 -11.58
N LEU A 376 24.57 46.94 -12.84
CA LEU A 376 25.51 47.41 -13.85
C LEU A 376 25.13 48.86 -14.19
N ARG A 377 25.66 49.82 -13.43
CA ARG A 377 25.73 51.22 -13.88
C ARG A 377 26.79 51.29 -14.97
N ILE A 378 26.38 51.33 -16.23
CA ILE A 378 27.26 51.74 -17.32
C ILE A 378 27.42 53.25 -17.19
N LEU A 379 28.58 53.69 -16.71
CA LEU A 379 29.01 55.08 -16.87
C LEU A 379 29.68 55.16 -18.24
N SER A 380 29.02 55.78 -19.22
CA SER A 380 29.67 56.23 -20.44
C SER A 380 30.26 57.63 -20.19
N ILE A 381 31.49 57.86 -20.66
CA ILE A 381 32.13 59.18 -20.72
C ILE A 381 31.54 59.97 -21.88
#